data_AF-A0A2X3HK19-F1
#
_entry.id   AF-A0A2X3HK19-F1
#
_cell.length_a   1.000
_cell.length_b   1.000
_cell.length_c   1.000
_cell.angle_alpha   90.00
_cell.angle_beta   90.00
_cell.angle_gamma   90.00
#
_symmetry.space_group_name_H-M   'P 1'
#
loop_
_entity.id
_entity.type
_entity.pdbx_description
1 polymer ?
#
loop_
_entity_poly.entity_id
_entity_poly.type
_entity_poly.pdbx_seq_one_letter_code
_entity_poly.pdbx_strand_id
1 'polypeptide(L)' 'MWLATKQGGYHFDLKGDEWICDRSGETFWDLLEQAASQQAGETVKFR' A
#
# COMPACT_ATOMS: atom_id res chain seq x y z
N MET A 1 2.30 -10.41 -2.69
CA MET A 1 1.05 -9.96 -2.02
C MET A 1 0.37 -8.93 -2.91
N TRP A 2 -0.97 -8.87 -2.99
CA TRP A 2 -1.68 -7.88 -3.84
C TRP A 2 -2.59 -6.99 -2.99
N LEU A 3 -2.70 -5.70 -3.34
CA LEU A 3 -3.61 -4.72 -2.75
C LEU A 3 -4.52 -4.15 -3.84
N ALA A 4 -5.83 -4.24 -3.66
CA ALA A 4 -6.81 -3.59 -4.53
C ALA A 4 -7.50 -2.45 -3.77
N THR A 5 -7.49 -1.26 -4.35
CA THR A 5 -8.03 -0.03 -3.76
C THR A 5 -9.00 0.64 -4.73
N LYS A 6 -9.70 1.68 -4.29
CA LYS A 6 -10.53 2.51 -5.20
C LYS A 6 -9.70 3.18 -6.32
N GLN A 7 -8.41 3.44 -6.11
CA GLN A 7 -7.54 4.10 -7.10
C GLN A 7 -6.90 3.11 -8.10
N GLY A 8 -6.79 1.84 -7.74
CA GLY A 8 -6.16 0.82 -8.58
C GLY A 8 -5.67 -0.40 -7.82
N GLY A 9 -4.96 -1.27 -8.54
CA GLY A 9 -4.33 -2.48 -8.01
C GLY A 9 -2.81 -2.39 -7.96
N TYR A 10 -2.22 -2.93 -6.90
CA TYR A 10 -0.79 -2.95 -6.63
C TYR A 10 -0.34 -4.38 -6.35
N HIS A 11 0.77 -4.79 -6.94
CA HIS A 11 1.42 -6.07 -6.66
C HIS A 11 2.73 -5.82 -5.93
N PHE A 12 3.02 -6.66 -4.93
CA PHE A 12 4.19 -6.53 -4.08
C PHE A 12 5.02 -7.80 -4.09
N ASP A 13 6.33 -7.61 -4.27
CA ASP A 13 7.37 -8.60 -4.06
C ASP A 13 7.95 -8.44 -2.66
N LEU A 14 8.36 -9.55 -2.04
CA LEU A 14 9.09 -9.52 -0.78
C LEU A 14 10.58 -9.25 -1.07
N LYS A 15 11.12 -8.16 -0.52
CA LYS A 15 12.53 -7.77 -0.65
C LYS A 15 13.10 -7.57 0.76
N GLY A 16 13.89 -8.53 1.22
CA GLY A 16 14.27 -8.60 2.63
C GLY A 16 13.04 -8.83 3.50
N ASP A 17 12.81 -7.94 4.46
CA ASP A 17 11.65 -7.98 5.36
C ASP A 17 10.51 -7.03 4.94
N GLU A 18 10.61 -6.41 3.76
CA GLU A 18 9.63 -5.43 3.27
C GLU A 18 8.90 -5.90 2.02
N TRP A 19 7.61 -5.56 1.95
CA TRP A 19 6.79 -5.74 0.76
C TRP A 19 6.85 -4.49 -0.10
N ILE A 20 7.42 -4.62 -1.29
CA ILE A 20 7.73 -3.50 -2.20
C ILE A 20 6.93 -3.63 -3.50
N CYS A 21 6.26 -2.56 -3.91
CA CYS A 21 5.48 -2.55 -5.15
C CYS A 21 6.38 -2.78 -6.36
N ASP A 22 6.01 -3.74 -7.22
CA ASP A 22 6.78 -4.14 -8.40
C ASP A 22 6.85 -3.06 -9.50
N ARG A 23 5.96 -2.07 -9.46
CA ARG A 23 5.89 -0.95 -10.41
C ARG A 23 6.48 0.35 -9.87
N SER A 24 6.04 0.80 -8.69
CA SER A 24 6.44 2.11 -8.14
C SER A 24 7.64 2.06 -7.21
N GLY A 25 7.95 0.89 -6.63
CA GLY A 25 8.96 0.75 -5.59
C GLY A 25 8.52 1.23 -4.20
N GLU A 26 7.28 1.67 -4.03
CA GLU A 26 6.72 2.08 -2.73
C GLU A 26 6.48 0.88 -1.81
N THR A 27 6.48 1.13 -0.50
CA THR A 27 6.21 0.08 0.48
C THR A 27 4.71 -0.23 0.56
N PHE A 28 4.39 -1.47 0.93
CA PHE A 28 3.00 -1.88 1.17
C PHE A 28 2.29 -1.02 2.21
N TRP A 29 2.99 -0.65 3.28
CA TRP A 29 2.38 0.09 4.38
C TRP A 29 2.04 1.51 3.97
N ASP A 30 2.93 2.19 3.23
CA ASP A 30 2.65 3.54 2.75
C ASP A 30 1.43 3.57 1.82
N LEU A 31 1.37 2.65 0.86
CA LEU A 31 0.24 2.56 -0.08
C LEU A 31 -1.07 2.15 0.62
N LEU A 32 -1.00 1.28 1.64
CA LEU A 32 -2.17 0.90 2.44
C LEU A 32 -2.69 2.09 3.26
N GLU A 33 -1.81 2.79 3.99
CA GLU A 33 -2.18 3.95 4.81
C GLU A 33 -2.73 5.09 3.95
N GLN A 34 -2.12 5.36 2.80
CA GLN A 34 -2.62 6.34 1.85
C GLN A 34 -4.01 5.98 1.33
N ALA A 35 -4.18 4.75 0.83
CA ALA A 35 -5.45 4.32 0.25
C ALA A 35 -6.57 4.22 1.29
N ALA A 36 -6.25 3.78 2.52
CA ALA A 36 -7.19 3.71 3.62
C ALA A 36 -7.60 5.12 4.07
N SER A 37 -6.63 6.02 4.27
CA SER A 37 -6.91 7.39 4.69
C SER A 37 -7.77 8.14 3.67
N GLN A 38 -7.44 8.01 2.38
CA GLN A 38 -8.20 8.63 1.31
C GLN A 38 -9.64 8.10 1.24
N GLN A 39 -9.86 6.80 1.46
CA GLN A 39 -11.19 6.20 1.35
C GLN A 39 -12.04 6.40 2.61
N ALA A 40 -11.43 6.47 3.78
CA ALA A 40 -12.12 6.70 5.05
C ALA A 40 -12.44 8.19 5.28
N GLY A 41 -11.67 9.10 4.69
CA GLY A 41 -11.80 10.54 4.93
C GLY A 41 -11.19 10.98 6.28
N GLU A 42 -10.40 10.12 6.92
CA GLU A 42 -9.66 10.37 8.15
C GLU A 42 -8.27 9.73 8.08
N THR A 43 -7.34 10.15 8.94
CA THR A 43 -5.99 9.56 8.97
C THR A 43 -6.04 8.13 9.52
N VAL A 44 -5.58 7.18 8.71
CA VAL A 44 -5.41 5.77 9.09
C VAL A 44 -3.92 5.44 9.10
N LYS A 45 -3.42 4.97 10.25
CA LYS A 45 -2.03 4.53 10.43
C LYS A 45 -1.97 3.14 11.07
N PHE A 46 -1.05 2.32 10.59
CA PHE A 46 -0.74 1.00 11.13
C PHE A 46 0.63 0.96 11.82
N ARG A 47 1.35 2.10 11.80
CA ARG A 47 2.65 2.32 12.44
C ARG A 47 2.65 3.60 13.27
#